data_AF-A0A844P0V5-F1
#
_entry.id   AF-A0A844P0V5-F1
#
_cell.length_a   1.000
_cell.length_b   1.000
_cell.length_c   1.000
_cell.angle_alpha   90.00
_cell.angle_beta   90.00
_cell.angle_gamma   90.00
#
_symmetry.space_group_name_H-M   'P 1'
#
loop_
_entity.id
_entity.type
_entity.pdbx_description
1 polymer ?
#
loop_
_entity_poly.entity_id
_entity_poly.type
_entity_poly.pdbx_seq_one_letter_code
_entity_poly.pdbx_strand_id
1 'polypeptide(L)' 'MNDYELFIKINDAILLKFDVFKPWEKAMLLNVQNQMMDRYPLTEEQILLLVKVLNKKRPKKRRKK' A
#
# COMPACT_ATOMS: atom_id res chain seq x y z
N MET A 1 -5.12 10.89 -8.88
CA MET A 1 -4.77 9.47 -9.13
C MET A 1 -6.09 8.76 -9.29
N ASN A 2 -6.31 8.09 -10.42
CA ASN A 2 -7.55 7.35 -10.64
C ASN A 2 -7.57 6.07 -9.77
N ASP A 3 -8.75 5.54 -9.43
CA ASP A 3 -8.91 4.32 -8.65
C ASP A 3 -8.16 3.14 -9.27
N TYR A 4 -8.14 3.04 -10.60
CA TYR A 4 -7.36 2.02 -11.30
C TYR A 4 -5.85 2.14 -11.05
N GLU A 5 -5.29 3.35 -11.05
CA GLU A 5 -3.87 3.57 -10.74
C GLU A 5 -3.55 3.28 -9.28
N LEU A 6 -4.48 3.60 -8.37
CA LEU A 6 -4.36 3.29 -6.94
C LEU A 6 -4.33 1.77 -6.72
N PHE A 7 -5.23 1.06 -7.38
CA PHE A 7 -5.29 -0.40 -7.34
C PHE A 7 -3.99 -1.05 -7.79
N ILE A 8 -3.42 -0.61 -8.93
CA ILE A 8 -2.12 -1.10 -9.42
C ILE A 8 -1.02 -0.85 -8.40
N LYS A 9 -0.93 0.38 -7.86
CA LYS A 9 0.12 0.73 -6.88
C LYS A 9 0.02 -0.10 -5.60
N ILE A 10 -1.19 -0.40 -5.14
CA ILE A 10 -1.42 -1.27 -3.97
C ILE A 10 -0.96 -2.69 -4.28
N ASN A 11 -1.33 -3.23 -5.45
CA ASN A 11 -0.88 -4.56 -5.87
C ASN A 11 0.65 -4.64 -5.98
N ASP A 12 1.30 -3.66 -6.58
CA ASP A 12 2.76 -3.59 -6.66
C ASP A 12 3.41 -3.54 -5.27
N ALA A 13 2.81 -2.78 -4.34
CA ALA A 13 3.30 -2.71 -2.96
C ALA A 13 3.18 -4.07 -2.25
N ILE A 14 2.06 -4.77 -2.43
CA ILE A 14 1.80 -6.08 -1.84
C ILE A 14 2.70 -7.16 -2.48
N LEU A 15 2.87 -7.17 -3.79
CA LEU A 15 3.63 -8.22 -4.48
C LEU A 15 5.15 -8.02 -4.40
N LEU A 16 5.62 -6.77 -4.45
CA LEU A 16 7.05 -6.48 -4.62
C LEU A 16 7.73 -5.91 -3.37
N LYS A 17 6.96 -5.31 -2.45
CA LYS A 17 7.51 -4.51 -1.34
C LYS A 17 6.88 -4.83 0.01
N PHE A 18 6.19 -5.95 0.14
CA PHE A 18 5.44 -6.27 1.36
C PHE A 18 6.32 -6.26 2.62
N ASP A 19 7.56 -6.71 2.50
CA ASP A 19 8.56 -6.75 3.57
C ASP A 19 8.91 -5.37 4.16
N VAL A 20 8.68 -4.29 3.42
CA VAL A 20 8.98 -2.91 3.83
C VAL A 20 7.97 -2.37 4.85
N PHE A 21 6.74 -2.89 4.84
CA PHE A 21 5.63 -2.34 5.60
C PHE A 21 5.53 -2.93 7.01
N LYS A 22 5.10 -2.10 7.96
CA LYS A 22 4.77 -2.54 9.33
C LYS A 22 3.52 -3.46 9.31
N PRO A 23 3.30 -4.29 10.35
CA PRO A 23 2.13 -5.18 10.39
C PRO A 23 0.77 -4.47 10.16
N TRP A 24 0.55 -3.30 10.75
CA TRP A 24 -0.70 -2.55 10.54
C TRP A 24 -0.82 -1.98 9.12
N GLU A 25 0.30 -1.64 8.48
CA GLU A 25 0.33 -1.12 7.10
C GLU A 25 0.02 -2.24 6.10
N LYS A 26 0.53 -3.45 6.36
CA LYS A 26 0.18 -4.65 5.60
C LYS A 26 -1.30 -4.96 5.69
N ALA A 27 -1.87 -4.95 6.90
CA ALA A 27 -3.29 -5.17 7.12
C ALA A 27 -4.13 -4.11 6.40
N MET A 28 -3.71 -2.84 6.45
CA MET A 28 -4.36 -1.75 5.73
C MET A 28 -4.33 -1.96 4.21
N LEU A 29 -3.16 -2.29 3.63
CA LEU A 29 -3.03 -2.51 2.18
C LEU A 29 -3.92 -3.66 1.69
N LEU A 30 -3.96 -4.77 2.44
CA LEU A 30 -4.81 -5.92 2.11
C LEU A 30 -6.30 -5.59 2.24
N ASN A 31 -6.69 -4.87 3.30
CA ASN A 31 -8.08 -4.46 3.48
C ASN A 31 -8.55 -3.55 2.34
N VAL A 32 -7.72 -2.58 1.96
CA VAL A 32 -8.03 -1.66 0.88
C VAL A 32 -8.08 -2.39 -0.46
N GLN A 33 -7.17 -3.33 -0.72
CA GLN A 33 -7.23 -4.18 -1.92
C GLN A 33 -8.58 -4.91 -2.02
N ASN A 34 -9.03 -5.53 -0.93
CA ASN A 34 -10.33 -6.21 -0.88
C ASN A 34 -11.50 -5.23 -1.10
N GLN A 35 -11.48 -4.08 -0.43
CA GLN A 35 -12.50 -3.03 -0.61
C GLN A 35 -12.60 -2.58 -2.07
N MET A 36 -11.47 -2.39 -2.75
CA MET A 36 -11.45 -1.99 -4.16
C MET A 36 -11.96 -3.10 -5.09
N MET A 37 -11.70 -4.38 -4.77
CA MET A 37 -12.26 -5.53 -5.49
C MET A 37 -13.78 -5.61 -5.35
N ASP A 38 -14.29 -5.34 -4.14
CA ASP A 38 -15.72 -5.31 -3.80
C ASP A 38 -16.41 -3.98 -4.19
N ARG A 39 -15.69 -3.07 -4.85
CA ARG A 39 -16.14 -1.73 -5.30
C ARG A 39 -16.65 -0.84 -4.14
N TYR A 40 -16.14 -1.04 -2.94
CA TYR A 40 -16.36 -0.11 -1.84
C TYR A 40 -15.53 1.15 -2.04
N PRO A 41 -16.15 2.34 -1.99
CA PRO A 41 -15.43 3.60 -2.13
C PRO A 41 -14.51 3.83 -0.92
N LEU A 42 -13.33 4.38 -1.19
CA LEU A 42 -12.40 4.82 -0.15
C LEU A 42 -12.65 6.29 0.17
N THR A 43 -12.56 6.67 1.45
CA THR A 43 -12.64 8.07 1.84
C THR A 43 -11.36 8.81 1.48
N GLU A 44 -11.43 10.14 1.37
CA GLU A 44 -10.25 10.97 1.07
C GLU A 44 -9.14 10.79 2.11
N GLU A 45 -9.49 10.64 3.39
CA GLU A 45 -8.54 10.40 4.48
C GLU A 45 -7.83 9.05 4.33
N GLN A 46 -8.56 8.00 3.92
CA GLN A 46 -7.99 6.69 3.62
C GLN A 46 -7.02 6.77 2.46
N ILE A 47 -7.38 7.49 1.39
CA ILE A 47 -6.52 7.72 0.23
C ILE A 47 -5.25 8.46 0.64
N LEU A 48 -5.35 9.52 1.44
CA LEU A 48 -4.20 10.28 1.92
C LEU A 48 -3.27 9.42 2.78
N LEU A 49 -3.82 8.57 3.65
CA LEU A 49 -3.04 7.64 4.46
C LEU A 49 -2.36 6.58 3.60
N LEU A 50 -3.07 6.02 2.61
CA LEU A 50 -2.52 5.05 1.64
C LEU A 50 -1.35 5.63 0.87
N VAL A 51 -1.47 6.85 0.35
CA VAL A 51 -0.40 7.52 -0.38
C VAL A 51 0.84 7.68 0.50
N LYS A 52 0.69 8.03 1.78
CA LYS A 52 1.81 8.11 2.73
C LYS A 52 2.48 6.75 2.94
N VAL A 53 1.70 5.67 3.07
CA VAL A 53 2.22 4.31 3.22
C VAL A 53 2.95 3.87 1.94
N LEU A 54 2.32 3.99 0.77
CA LEU A 54 2.84 3.56 -0.53
C LEU A 54 4.15 4.27 -0.92
N ASN A 55 4.33 5.53 -0.50
CA ASN A 55 5.54 6.31 -0.75
C ASN A 55 6.72 5.96 0.18
N LYS A 56 6.55 5.01 1.11
CA LYS A 56 7.67 4.55 1.94
C LYS A 56 8.77 3.93 1.10
N LYS A 57 9.96 4.50 1.19
CA LYS A 57 11.15 3.93 0.58
C LYS A 57 11.59 2.71 1.37
N ARG A 58 12.01 1.67 0.64
CA ARG A 58 12.68 0.51 1.23
C ARG A 58 13.88 1.01 2.05
N PRO A 59 13.99 0.68 3.35
CA PRO A 59 15.18 0.99 4.10
C PRO A 59 16.37 0.32 3.39
N LYS A 60 17.44 1.08 3.12
CA LYS A 60 18.66 0.52 2.52
C LYS A 60 19.11 -0.64 3.41
N LYS A 61 19.12 -1.88 2.88
CA LYS A 61 19.72 -3.02 3.59
C LYS A 61 21.14 -2.61 3.93
N ARG A 62 21.46 -2.46 5.22
CA ARG A 62 22.85 -2.37 5.66
C ARG A 62 23.48 -3.70 5.24
N ARG A 63 24.36 -3.68 4.22
CA ARG A 63 25.21 -4.83 3.92
C ARG A 63 26.00 -5.10 5.21
N LYS A 64 25.74 -6.23 5.87
CA LYS A 64 26.64 -6.72 6.91
C LYS A 64 27.97 -7.00 6.20
N LYS A 65 29.01 -6.27 6.60
CA LYS A 65 30.40 -6.52 6.23
C LYS A 65 30.84 -7.83 6.87
#